data_AF-A0AA96FGJ5-F1
#
_entry.id   AF-A0AA96FGJ5-F1
#
_cell.length_a   1.000
_cell.length_b   1.000
_cell.length_c   1.000
_cell.angle_alpha   90.00
_cell.angle_beta   90.00
_cell.angle_gamma   90.00
#
_symmetry.space_group_name_H-M   'P 1'
#
loop_
_entity.id
_entity.type
_entity.pdbx_description
1 polymer ?
#
loop_
_entity_poly.entity_id
_entity_poly.type
_entity_poly.pdbx_seq_one_letter_code
_entity_poly.pdbx_strand_id
1 'polypeptide(L)'
;MSDTSMMTAETVGSAARFDPQLRIPVRPRLRRGLVVSTEADQVVVTGPPKKQLFRGRSATQLLPGLLDLLDGQSTHARLAAELGVPEEVVFKALSLLWTCGVVEEGPPPGTEGEAAADVDDRLADYLSRVGSATEVNPCWERAALRLRTAEIEIFGDPALATLLRDELTGSMPVTLGTGDTPSERATLAVWADAGGSGLEAVAGTGTHTLAEHCWDKGVPLLRLSVRGRRASLGPLVDPRTTPCLDCLTAEDEDDHRTAVAGDPELAVALFARDLFAAVSRTTPTPLPMRWRLVDLETLGQRDTSSATRPGCPRCSVAEGPVLQRAAPATRFEASVAMPPKEFADLKAHQMHYKPSNLALQRVSRTWPVAPAVELPPPDHDRLNRTDLTSAVARPGPDTLSLLLSVTAGIKDDRPDKVARWTASGGNIGSVTAYAVVRDVPGLAPGIYGYVATEHRLARLSSRADAVPGDRPLSLVLTGDFPKVARKYSAFALRIVLLDSGCAQATAREAARVLGIGFGLRPCWDDDVIAAALGINPDMEPVTAVIDLGDAR
;
A
#
# COMPACT_ATOMS: atom_id res chain seq x y z
N MET A 1 -27.90 2.88 1.07
CA MET A 1 -27.47 3.51 -0.20
C MET A 1 -26.97 2.41 -1.10
N SER A 2 -27.51 2.32 -2.32
CA SER A 2 -27.37 1.17 -3.22
C SER A 2 -25.91 0.83 -3.54
N ASP A 3 -25.52 -0.39 -3.21
CA ASP A 3 -24.21 -0.98 -3.43
C ASP A 3 -24.06 -1.45 -4.89
N THR A 4 -24.11 -0.53 -5.84
CA THR A 4 -23.87 -0.83 -7.27
C THR A 4 -22.86 0.15 -7.84
N SER A 5 -21.66 0.10 -7.27
CA SER A 5 -20.45 0.59 -7.91
C SER A 5 -20.09 -0.33 -9.10
N MET A 6 -20.87 -0.28 -10.18
CA MET A 6 -20.57 -1.00 -11.42
C MET A 6 -19.36 -0.37 -12.12
N MET A 7 -18.32 -1.17 -12.35
CA MET A 7 -17.16 -0.78 -13.15
C MET A 7 -17.48 -1.03 -14.62
N THR A 8 -17.25 -0.04 -15.48
CA THR A 8 -17.51 -0.14 -16.92
C THR A 8 -16.21 -0.26 -17.71
N ALA A 9 -16.30 -0.88 -18.88
CA ALA A 9 -15.17 -0.98 -19.82
C ALA A 9 -14.65 0.41 -20.27
N GLU A 10 -15.53 1.39 -20.34
CA GLU A 10 -15.18 2.76 -20.71
C GLU A 10 -14.33 3.45 -19.65
N THR A 11 -14.73 3.38 -18.37
CA THR A 11 -13.97 3.97 -17.26
C THR A 11 -12.58 3.36 -17.15
N VAL A 12 -12.47 2.03 -17.21
CA VAL A 12 -11.18 1.34 -17.10
C VAL A 12 -10.32 1.56 -18.34
N GLY A 13 -10.92 1.48 -19.54
CA GLY A 13 -10.21 1.72 -20.79
C GLY A 13 -9.63 3.13 -20.90
N SER A 14 -10.36 4.15 -20.43
CA SER A 14 -9.83 5.51 -20.39
C SER A 14 -8.64 5.63 -19.44
N ALA A 15 -8.70 5.01 -18.26
CA ALA A 15 -7.58 5.01 -17.32
C ALA A 15 -6.34 4.28 -17.88
N ALA A 16 -6.55 3.13 -18.52
CA ALA A 16 -5.48 2.29 -19.06
C ALA A 16 -4.67 2.96 -20.18
N ARG A 17 -5.20 3.98 -20.85
CA ARG A 17 -4.46 4.74 -21.88
C ARG A 17 -3.37 5.64 -21.30
N PHE A 18 -3.57 6.14 -20.09
CA PHE A 18 -2.69 7.16 -19.50
C PHE A 18 -1.89 6.63 -18.31
N ASP A 19 -2.29 5.50 -17.75
CA ASP A 19 -1.62 4.89 -16.61
C ASP A 19 -0.66 3.77 -17.05
N PRO A 20 0.67 4.00 -16.98
CA PRO A 20 1.67 3.00 -17.40
C PRO A 20 1.70 1.76 -16.50
N GLN A 21 1.01 1.77 -15.36
CA GLN A 21 0.90 0.61 -14.47
C GLN A 21 -0.27 -0.31 -14.85
N LEU A 22 -1.19 0.13 -15.71
CA LEU A 22 -2.26 -0.71 -16.28
C LEU A 22 -1.75 -1.34 -17.60
N ARG A 23 -1.24 -2.57 -17.50
CA ARG A 23 -0.59 -3.27 -18.60
C ARG A 23 -1.58 -4.15 -19.35
N ILE A 24 -2.38 -3.54 -20.21
CA ILE A 24 -3.34 -4.30 -21.04
C ILE A 24 -2.56 -5.22 -21.98
N PRO A 25 -2.85 -6.54 -22.01
CA PRO A 25 -2.15 -7.49 -22.86
C PRO A 25 -2.17 -7.10 -24.33
N VAL A 26 -1.02 -7.15 -25.01
CA VAL A 26 -0.89 -6.86 -26.44
C VAL A 26 -1.43 -8.02 -27.27
N ARG A 27 -1.17 -9.25 -26.84
CA ARG A 27 -1.70 -10.50 -27.39
C ARG A 27 -2.45 -11.23 -26.27
N PRO A 28 -3.70 -10.83 -25.98
CA PRO A 28 -4.44 -11.35 -24.84
C PRO A 28 -4.69 -12.85 -24.96
N ARG A 29 -4.53 -13.54 -23.83
CA ARG A 29 -4.89 -14.94 -23.64
C ARG A 29 -5.91 -15.08 -22.52
N LEU A 30 -6.89 -15.97 -22.69
CA LEU A 30 -7.76 -16.39 -21.58
C LEU A 30 -6.90 -17.13 -20.55
N ARG A 31 -6.94 -16.70 -19.27
CA ARG A 31 -6.20 -17.40 -18.22
C ARG A 31 -6.68 -18.85 -18.11
N ARG A 32 -5.73 -19.76 -17.91
CA ARG A 32 -5.99 -21.20 -17.74
C ARG A 32 -6.70 -21.47 -16.42
N GLY A 33 -7.36 -22.63 -16.31
CA GLY A 33 -8.07 -23.05 -15.11
C GLY A 33 -9.33 -22.22 -14.78
N LEU A 34 -9.74 -21.31 -15.65
CA LEU A 34 -10.99 -20.56 -15.53
C LEU A 34 -12.15 -21.36 -16.13
N VAL A 35 -13.34 -21.18 -15.57
CA VAL A 35 -14.59 -21.71 -16.13
C VAL A 35 -15.45 -20.54 -16.56
N VAL A 36 -15.80 -20.52 -17.85
CA VAL A 36 -16.67 -19.51 -18.47
C VAL A 36 -18.03 -20.16 -18.74
N SER A 37 -19.11 -19.53 -18.29
CA SER A 37 -20.47 -19.88 -18.69
C SER A 37 -21.17 -18.69 -19.34
N THR A 38 -21.84 -18.94 -20.45
CA THR A 38 -22.60 -17.93 -21.20
C THR A 38 -24.08 -18.23 -21.03
N GLU A 39 -24.81 -17.28 -20.46
CA GLU A 39 -26.25 -17.31 -20.27
C GLU A 39 -26.92 -16.26 -21.18
N ALA A 40 -28.26 -16.26 -21.25
CA ALA A 40 -29.01 -15.38 -22.15
C ALA A 40 -28.75 -13.87 -21.94
N ASP A 41 -28.47 -13.44 -20.71
CA ASP A 41 -28.29 -12.03 -20.34
C ASP A 41 -26.92 -11.69 -19.72
N GLN A 42 -26.05 -12.69 -19.54
CA GLN A 42 -24.81 -12.54 -18.79
C GLN A 42 -23.73 -13.56 -19.16
N VAL A 43 -22.47 -13.19 -18.92
CA VAL A 43 -21.32 -14.10 -18.94
C VAL A 43 -20.75 -14.19 -17.53
N VAL A 44 -20.56 -15.41 -17.05
CA VAL A 44 -20.06 -15.70 -15.70
C VAL A 44 -18.67 -16.33 -15.82
N VAL A 45 -17.70 -15.81 -15.07
CA VAL A 45 -16.37 -16.38 -14.99
C VAL A 45 -16.07 -16.77 -13.55
N THR A 46 -15.79 -18.05 -13.32
CA THR A 46 -15.37 -18.61 -12.03
C THR A 46 -13.94 -19.13 -12.12
N GLY A 47 -13.24 -19.13 -10.98
CA GLY A 47 -11.81 -19.41 -10.93
C GLY A 47 -10.92 -18.22 -10.53
N PRO A 48 -11.21 -16.96 -10.92
CA PRO A 48 -10.44 -15.83 -10.38
C PRO A 48 -10.71 -15.65 -8.88
N PRO A 49 -9.88 -14.89 -8.14
CA PRO A 49 -10.05 -14.65 -6.70
C PRO A 49 -11.44 -14.14 -6.31
N LYS A 50 -12.13 -13.48 -7.24
CA LYS A 50 -13.54 -13.11 -7.13
C LYS A 50 -14.28 -13.57 -8.37
N LYS A 51 -15.44 -14.20 -8.16
CA LYS A 51 -16.38 -14.52 -9.25
C LYS A 51 -16.72 -13.24 -10.01
N GLN A 52 -16.63 -13.30 -11.34
CA GLN A 52 -16.92 -12.17 -12.22
C GLN A 52 -18.24 -12.38 -12.93
N LEU A 53 -19.01 -11.29 -13.05
CA LEU A 53 -20.29 -11.27 -13.72
C LEU A 53 -20.33 -10.11 -14.70
N PHE A 54 -20.41 -10.42 -15.99
CA PHE A 54 -20.51 -9.44 -17.06
C PHE A 54 -21.95 -9.39 -17.57
N ARG A 55 -22.52 -8.18 -17.63
CA ARG A 55 -23.90 -7.94 -18.05
C ARG A 55 -23.99 -6.85 -19.11
N GLY A 56 -25.10 -6.83 -19.83
CA GLY A 56 -25.40 -5.84 -20.87
C GLY A 56 -25.12 -6.35 -22.28
N ARG A 57 -25.45 -5.52 -23.28
CA ARG A 57 -25.40 -5.90 -24.70
C ARG A 57 -24.02 -6.36 -25.15
N SER A 58 -22.95 -5.63 -24.80
CA SER A 58 -21.59 -6.03 -25.18
C SER A 58 -21.18 -7.35 -24.53
N ALA A 59 -21.64 -7.64 -23.31
CA ALA A 59 -21.32 -8.90 -22.62
C ALA A 59 -22.00 -10.11 -23.28
N THR A 60 -23.15 -9.94 -23.91
CA THR A 60 -23.89 -11.04 -24.55
C THR A 60 -23.58 -11.19 -26.04
N GLN A 61 -23.25 -10.10 -26.72
CA GLN A 61 -23.05 -10.08 -28.18
C GLN A 61 -21.59 -10.14 -28.62
N LEU A 62 -20.68 -9.53 -27.86
CA LEU A 62 -19.25 -9.45 -28.23
C LEU A 62 -18.39 -10.42 -27.42
N LEU A 63 -18.64 -10.49 -26.11
CA LEU A 63 -17.72 -11.16 -25.20
C LEU A 63 -17.55 -12.67 -25.48
N PRO A 64 -18.60 -13.47 -25.80
CA PRO A 64 -18.40 -14.89 -26.11
C PRO A 64 -17.44 -15.10 -27.30
N GLY A 65 -17.69 -14.41 -28.41
CA GLY A 65 -16.82 -14.48 -29.59
C GLY A 65 -15.42 -13.92 -29.33
N LEU A 66 -15.28 -12.88 -28.51
CA LEU A 66 -13.98 -12.38 -28.11
C LEU A 66 -13.20 -13.43 -27.31
N LEU A 67 -13.83 -14.07 -26.31
CA LEU A 67 -13.20 -15.07 -25.44
C LEU A 67 -12.69 -16.29 -26.23
N ASP A 68 -13.43 -16.73 -27.24
CA ASP A 68 -13.04 -17.85 -28.13
C ASP A 68 -11.76 -17.56 -28.94
N LEU A 69 -11.43 -16.28 -29.14
CA LEU A 69 -10.26 -15.81 -29.90
C LEU A 69 -9.04 -15.47 -29.02
N LEU A 70 -9.15 -15.55 -27.69
CA LEU A 70 -8.07 -15.16 -26.77
C LEU A 70 -7.04 -16.29 -26.58
N ASP A 71 -6.26 -16.53 -27.63
CA ASP A 71 -5.24 -17.59 -27.70
C ASP A 71 -3.83 -17.15 -27.27
N GLY A 72 -3.61 -15.85 -27.05
CA GLY A 72 -2.29 -15.29 -26.77
C GLY A 72 -1.43 -15.01 -27.99
N GLN A 73 -1.97 -15.15 -29.21
CA GLN A 73 -1.25 -14.91 -30.47
C GLN A 73 -1.83 -13.71 -31.23
N SER A 74 -3.14 -13.50 -31.15
CA SER A 74 -3.84 -12.44 -31.88
C SER A 74 -3.67 -11.05 -31.24
N THR A 75 -3.39 -10.03 -32.04
CA THR A 75 -3.32 -8.63 -31.60
C THR A 75 -4.71 -7.98 -31.55
N HIS A 76 -4.83 -6.82 -30.89
CA HIS A 76 -6.10 -6.05 -30.82
C HIS A 76 -6.70 -5.78 -32.21
N ALA A 77 -5.88 -5.36 -33.16
CA ALA A 77 -6.31 -5.12 -34.54
C ALA A 77 -6.84 -6.38 -35.24
N ARG A 78 -6.20 -7.54 -35.03
CA ARG A 78 -6.66 -8.81 -35.61
C ARG A 78 -7.98 -9.27 -34.99
N LEU A 79 -8.10 -9.19 -33.66
CA LEU A 79 -9.34 -9.49 -32.94
C LEU A 79 -10.49 -8.59 -33.40
N ALA A 80 -10.22 -7.30 -33.60
CA ALA A 80 -11.18 -6.33 -34.08
C ALA A 80 -11.70 -6.65 -35.50
N ALA A 81 -10.78 -7.03 -36.39
CA ALA A 81 -11.12 -7.45 -37.75
C ALA A 81 -11.99 -8.72 -37.77
N GLU A 82 -11.62 -9.73 -36.98
CA GLU A 82 -12.36 -11.01 -36.90
C GLU A 82 -13.78 -10.82 -36.32
N LEU A 83 -13.92 -9.94 -35.33
CA LEU A 83 -15.20 -9.65 -34.67
C LEU A 83 -16.04 -8.60 -35.41
N GLY A 84 -15.50 -7.95 -36.45
CA GLY A 84 -16.19 -6.89 -37.19
C GLY A 84 -16.49 -5.63 -36.36
N VAL A 85 -15.64 -5.30 -35.38
CA VAL A 85 -15.81 -4.13 -34.50
C VAL A 85 -14.59 -3.21 -34.53
N PRO A 86 -14.70 -1.93 -34.12
CA PRO A 86 -13.54 -1.06 -34.00
C PRO A 86 -12.55 -1.56 -32.94
N GLU A 87 -11.25 -1.37 -33.19
CA GLU A 87 -10.17 -1.77 -32.25
C GLU A 87 -10.33 -1.15 -30.86
N GLU A 88 -10.85 0.08 -30.77
CA GLU A 88 -11.14 0.73 -29.48
C GLU A 88 -12.15 -0.05 -28.63
N VAL A 89 -13.12 -0.72 -29.24
CA VAL A 89 -14.11 -1.53 -28.52
C VAL A 89 -13.43 -2.76 -27.92
N VAL A 90 -12.54 -3.42 -28.67
CA VAL A 90 -11.72 -4.54 -28.20
C VAL A 90 -10.82 -4.10 -27.05
N PHE A 91 -10.11 -2.97 -27.20
CA PHE A 91 -9.24 -2.44 -26.15
C PHE A 91 -10.00 -2.19 -24.84
N LYS A 92 -11.17 -1.56 -24.89
CA LYS A 92 -12.01 -1.31 -23.70
C LYS A 92 -12.48 -2.62 -23.06
N ALA A 93 -12.91 -3.60 -23.87
CA ALA A 93 -13.31 -4.92 -23.37
C ALA A 93 -12.14 -5.64 -22.68
N LEU A 94 -10.97 -5.69 -23.31
CA LEU A 94 -9.76 -6.30 -22.75
C LEU A 94 -9.29 -5.58 -21.48
N SER A 95 -9.42 -4.26 -21.40
CA SER A 95 -9.09 -3.48 -20.20
C SER A 95 -9.93 -3.91 -19.00
N LEU A 96 -11.24 -4.11 -19.21
CA LEU A 96 -12.14 -4.63 -18.18
C LEU A 96 -11.80 -6.07 -17.80
N LEU A 97 -11.63 -6.96 -18.79
CA LEU A 97 -11.30 -8.37 -18.56
C LEU A 97 -9.99 -8.54 -17.79
N TRP A 98 -8.98 -7.72 -18.10
CA TRP A 98 -7.69 -7.74 -17.41
C TRP A 98 -7.84 -7.29 -15.95
N THR A 99 -8.58 -6.21 -15.71
CA THR A 99 -8.88 -5.74 -14.33
C THR A 99 -9.67 -6.80 -13.54
N CYS A 100 -10.57 -7.52 -14.20
CA CYS A 100 -11.32 -8.65 -13.64
C CYS A 100 -10.48 -9.94 -13.46
N GLY A 101 -9.23 -9.96 -13.92
CA GLY A 101 -8.34 -11.12 -13.81
C GLY A 101 -8.74 -12.29 -14.70
N VAL A 102 -9.38 -12.02 -15.84
CA VAL A 102 -9.82 -13.04 -16.82
C VAL A 102 -8.74 -13.31 -17.87
N VAL A 103 -7.99 -12.28 -18.25
CA VAL A 103 -6.99 -12.37 -19.32
C VAL A 103 -5.58 -12.08 -18.80
N GLU A 104 -4.59 -12.56 -19.55
CA GLU A 104 -3.17 -12.30 -19.36
C GLU A 104 -2.47 -12.09 -20.71
N GLU A 105 -1.19 -11.77 -20.69
CA GLU A 105 -0.37 -11.70 -21.89
C GLU A 105 -0.11 -13.10 -22.45
N GLY A 106 -0.04 -13.20 -23.78
CA GLY A 106 0.45 -14.38 -24.45
C GLY A 106 1.94 -14.64 -24.16
N PRO A 107 2.45 -15.83 -24.49
CA PRO A 107 3.89 -16.09 -24.40
C PRO A 107 4.66 -15.10 -25.29
N PRO A 108 5.86 -14.65 -24.87
CA PRO A 108 6.72 -13.86 -25.73
C PRO A 108 6.96 -14.59 -27.06
N PRO A 109 6.96 -13.87 -28.20
CA PRO A 109 7.16 -14.50 -29.50
C PRO A 109 8.45 -15.33 -29.53
N GLY A 110 8.35 -16.59 -29.98
CA GLY A 110 9.49 -17.51 -30.08
C GLY A 110 9.85 -18.21 -28.77
N THR A 111 9.09 -18.01 -27.69
CA THR A 111 9.29 -18.71 -26.40
C THR A 111 8.15 -19.67 -26.06
N GLU A 112 7.25 -19.91 -27.01
CA GLU A 112 6.00 -20.66 -26.78
C GLU A 112 6.23 -22.10 -26.30
N GLY A 113 7.37 -22.71 -26.63
CA GLY A 113 7.73 -24.08 -26.22
C GLY A 113 8.73 -24.17 -25.07
N GLU A 114 9.78 -23.34 -25.03
CA GLU A 114 10.91 -23.51 -24.11
C GLU A 114 10.60 -23.13 -22.65
N ALA A 115 9.71 -22.15 -22.44
CA ALA A 115 9.33 -21.71 -21.10
C ALA A 115 8.25 -22.60 -20.46
N ALA A 116 7.46 -23.27 -21.29
CA ALA A 116 6.37 -24.17 -20.89
C ALA A 116 6.81 -25.65 -20.82
N ALA A 117 7.94 -26.01 -21.46
CA ALA A 117 8.48 -27.36 -21.42
C ALA A 117 8.70 -27.81 -19.96
N ASP A 118 8.26 -29.04 -19.66
CA ASP A 118 8.42 -29.72 -18.38
C ASP A 118 7.69 -29.10 -17.17
N VAL A 119 6.72 -28.20 -17.40
CA VAL A 119 5.83 -27.71 -16.33
C VAL A 119 4.56 -28.55 -16.30
N ASP A 120 4.22 -29.09 -15.12
CA ASP A 120 2.97 -29.83 -14.92
C ASP A 120 1.74 -28.96 -15.26
N ASP A 121 0.76 -29.54 -15.96
CA ASP A 121 -0.42 -28.82 -16.43
C ASP A 121 -1.26 -28.22 -15.30
N ARG A 122 -1.31 -28.88 -14.13
CA ARG A 122 -2.04 -28.34 -12.97
C ARG A 122 -1.30 -27.16 -12.36
N LEU A 123 0.02 -27.20 -12.35
CA LEU A 123 0.84 -26.06 -11.94
C LEU A 123 0.68 -24.88 -12.91
N ALA A 124 0.68 -25.13 -14.23
CA ALA A 124 0.43 -24.10 -15.24
C ALA A 124 -0.97 -23.46 -15.07
N ASP A 125 -2.01 -24.28 -14.86
CA ASP A 125 -3.36 -23.82 -14.57
C ASP A 125 -3.43 -22.99 -13.29
N TYR A 126 -2.74 -23.41 -12.23
CA TYR A 126 -2.67 -22.67 -10.98
C TYR A 126 -2.02 -21.30 -11.18
N LEU A 127 -0.82 -21.25 -11.77
CA LEU A 127 -0.04 -20.03 -12.00
C LEU A 127 -0.81 -19.02 -12.88
N SER A 128 -1.48 -19.49 -13.93
CA SER A 128 -2.29 -18.63 -14.81
C SER A 128 -3.55 -18.13 -14.11
N ARG A 129 -4.30 -19.01 -13.43
CA ARG A 129 -5.55 -18.66 -12.75
C ARG A 129 -5.35 -17.63 -11.66
N VAL A 130 -4.34 -17.82 -10.80
CA VAL A 130 -4.11 -16.97 -9.63
C VAL A 130 -3.20 -15.78 -9.91
N GLY A 131 -2.47 -15.76 -11.03
CA GLY A 131 -1.51 -14.70 -11.35
C GLY A 131 -2.11 -13.28 -11.36
N SER A 132 -3.41 -13.14 -11.58
CA SER A 132 -4.12 -11.85 -11.48
C SER A 132 -4.18 -11.27 -10.07
N ALA A 133 -3.87 -12.06 -9.05
CA ALA A 133 -3.85 -11.61 -7.66
C ALA A 133 -2.68 -10.64 -7.39
N THR A 134 -1.58 -10.72 -8.13
CA THR A 134 -0.44 -9.80 -8.03
C THR A 134 -0.21 -9.00 -9.31
N GLU A 135 -0.54 -9.55 -10.48
CA GLU A 135 -0.23 -9.02 -11.82
C GLU A 135 1.28 -8.76 -12.06
N VAL A 136 2.16 -9.35 -11.23
CA VAL A 136 3.62 -9.19 -11.35
C VAL A 136 4.15 -9.88 -12.60
N ASN A 137 3.60 -11.06 -12.90
CA ASN A 137 3.95 -11.83 -14.07
C ASN A 137 2.96 -11.51 -15.19
N PRO A 138 3.43 -11.11 -16.39
CA PRO A 138 2.54 -10.82 -17.51
C PRO A 138 1.80 -12.08 -18.00
N CYS A 139 2.40 -13.26 -17.83
CA CYS A 139 1.86 -14.56 -18.19
C CYS A 139 2.38 -15.64 -17.22
N TRP A 140 1.70 -16.80 -17.16
CA TRP A 140 2.07 -17.89 -16.25
C TRP A 140 3.46 -18.48 -16.53
N GLU A 141 3.92 -18.49 -17.79
CA GLU A 141 5.23 -19.00 -18.18
C GLU A 141 6.36 -18.21 -17.51
N ARG A 142 6.16 -16.89 -17.28
CA ARG A 142 7.12 -16.08 -16.54
C ARG A 142 7.17 -16.44 -15.05
N ALA A 143 6.04 -16.82 -14.47
CA ALA A 143 6.01 -17.31 -13.09
C ALA A 143 6.67 -18.70 -12.97
N ALA A 144 6.44 -19.58 -13.94
CA ALA A 144 7.09 -20.89 -13.99
C ALA A 144 8.62 -20.77 -14.16
N LEU A 145 9.07 -19.87 -15.04
CA LEU A 145 10.50 -19.59 -15.21
C LEU A 145 11.12 -19.09 -13.91
N ARG A 146 10.47 -18.15 -13.20
CA ARG A 146 10.94 -17.66 -11.88
C ARG A 146 11.15 -18.80 -10.90
N LEU A 147 10.17 -19.71 -10.79
CA LEU A 147 10.26 -20.88 -9.92
C LEU A 147 11.43 -21.78 -10.31
N ARG A 148 11.58 -22.09 -11.61
CA ARG A 148 12.65 -22.96 -12.12
C ARG A 148 14.05 -22.38 -11.95
N THR A 149 14.19 -21.07 -12.04
CA THR A 149 15.48 -20.37 -11.87
C THR A 149 15.79 -20.07 -10.40
N ALA A 150 14.85 -20.31 -9.49
CA ALA A 150 15.10 -20.18 -8.07
C ALA A 150 15.96 -21.35 -7.60
N GLU A 151 17.10 -21.02 -7.01
CA GLU A 151 17.94 -21.98 -6.30
C GLU A 151 17.75 -21.74 -4.80
N ILE A 152 17.00 -22.63 -4.15
CA ILE A 152 16.63 -22.48 -2.75
C ILE A 152 17.35 -23.56 -1.93
N GLU A 153 18.10 -23.13 -0.93
CA GLU A 153 18.82 -24.02 -0.01
C GLU A 153 18.25 -23.91 1.40
N ILE A 154 17.89 -25.06 1.99
CA ILE A 154 17.27 -25.14 3.32
C ILE A 154 18.30 -25.64 4.34
N PHE A 155 18.45 -24.88 5.43
CA PHE A 155 19.38 -25.11 6.54
C PHE A 155 18.61 -25.22 7.85
N GLY A 156 19.26 -25.75 8.90
CA GLY A 156 18.70 -25.79 10.26
C GLY A 156 18.26 -27.19 10.68
N ASP A 157 17.15 -27.29 11.40
CA ASP A 157 16.64 -28.55 11.93
C ASP A 157 16.41 -29.58 10.80
N PRO A 158 17.07 -30.76 10.82
CA PRO A 158 17.01 -31.70 9.71
C PRO A 158 15.61 -32.25 9.44
N ALA A 159 14.78 -32.43 10.47
CA ALA A 159 13.43 -32.97 10.31
C ALA A 159 12.53 -31.93 9.63
N LEU A 160 12.52 -30.70 10.15
CA LEU A 160 11.75 -29.59 9.58
C LEU A 160 12.22 -29.22 8.17
N ALA A 161 13.55 -29.21 7.94
CA ALA A 161 14.12 -28.94 6.63
C ALA A 161 13.75 -30.01 5.59
N THR A 162 13.76 -31.28 5.99
CA THR A 162 13.33 -32.41 5.14
C THR A 162 11.85 -32.31 4.80
N LEU A 163 10.99 -32.06 5.79
CA LEU A 163 9.55 -31.86 5.58
C LEU A 163 9.30 -30.71 4.59
N LEU A 164 9.97 -29.57 4.77
CA LEU A 164 9.81 -28.41 3.88
C LEU A 164 10.28 -28.71 2.45
N ARG A 165 11.42 -29.39 2.29
CA ARG A 165 11.89 -29.83 0.98
C ARG A 165 10.86 -30.73 0.29
N ASP A 166 10.36 -31.72 1.01
CA ASP A 166 9.45 -32.73 0.46
C ASP A 166 8.12 -32.08 0.03
N GLU A 167 7.59 -31.13 0.82
CA GLU A 167 6.38 -30.38 0.48
C GLU A 167 6.55 -29.49 -0.76
N LEU A 168 7.75 -28.93 -0.98
CA LEU A 168 8.05 -28.06 -2.13
C LEU A 168 8.46 -28.82 -3.39
N THR A 169 8.87 -30.08 -3.24
CA THR A 169 9.37 -30.92 -4.32
C THR A 169 8.30 -31.07 -5.42
N GLY A 170 8.72 -30.86 -6.67
CA GLY A 170 7.83 -30.86 -7.84
C GLY A 170 7.18 -29.50 -8.15
N SER A 171 7.17 -28.56 -7.20
CA SER A 171 6.68 -27.20 -7.43
C SER A 171 7.81 -26.20 -7.73
N MET A 172 8.98 -26.37 -7.10
CA MET A 172 10.18 -25.58 -7.37
C MET A 172 11.45 -26.34 -6.96
N PRO A 173 12.64 -25.97 -7.49
CA PRO A 173 13.91 -26.55 -7.10
C PRO A 173 14.27 -26.16 -5.66
N VAL A 174 14.45 -27.16 -4.80
CA VAL A 174 14.85 -27.01 -3.40
C VAL A 174 15.89 -28.07 -3.04
N THR A 175 16.91 -27.68 -2.29
CA THR A 175 17.94 -28.60 -1.80
C THR A 175 18.21 -28.39 -0.31
N LEU A 176 18.66 -29.43 0.38
CA LEU A 176 19.17 -29.29 1.74
C LEU A 176 20.61 -28.78 1.69
N GLY A 177 20.93 -27.80 2.52
CA GLY A 177 22.29 -27.31 2.71
C GLY A 177 23.16 -28.38 3.38
N THR A 178 24.39 -28.55 2.89
CA THR A 178 25.34 -29.56 3.40
C THR A 178 26.45 -28.97 4.26
N GLY A 179 26.38 -27.67 4.59
CA GLY A 179 27.34 -26.94 5.42
C GLY A 179 26.68 -25.76 6.13
N ASP A 180 27.50 -24.81 6.60
CA ASP A 180 27.01 -23.66 7.39
C ASP A 180 26.64 -22.43 6.55
N THR A 181 26.91 -22.46 5.24
CA THR A 181 26.69 -21.34 4.33
C THR A 181 26.06 -21.82 3.01
N PRO A 182 25.23 -20.98 2.34
CA PRO A 182 24.67 -21.29 1.04
C PRO A 182 25.75 -21.41 -0.04
N SER A 183 25.46 -22.17 -1.11
CA SER A 183 26.30 -22.14 -2.29
C SER A 183 26.22 -20.78 -3.01
N GLU A 184 27.23 -20.47 -3.83
CA GLU A 184 27.27 -19.22 -4.61
C GLU A 184 26.10 -19.07 -5.60
N ARG A 185 25.42 -20.17 -5.93
CA ARG A 185 24.29 -20.16 -6.85
C ARG A 185 22.95 -19.96 -6.14
N ALA A 186 22.91 -20.07 -4.80
CA ALA A 186 21.70 -19.89 -4.02
C ALA A 186 21.10 -18.50 -4.24
N THR A 187 19.83 -18.48 -4.63
CA THR A 187 19.04 -17.24 -4.80
C THR A 187 18.27 -16.88 -3.53
N LEU A 188 18.06 -17.85 -2.64
CA LEU A 188 17.39 -17.71 -1.36
C LEU A 188 17.86 -18.82 -0.42
N ALA A 189 18.28 -18.45 0.80
CA ALA A 189 18.48 -19.39 1.89
C ALA A 189 17.24 -19.45 2.77
N VAL A 190 16.86 -20.64 3.23
CA VAL A 190 15.78 -20.83 4.20
C VAL A 190 16.34 -21.44 5.47
N TRP A 191 16.14 -20.81 6.62
CA TRP A 191 16.49 -21.37 7.92
C TRP A 191 15.26 -21.98 8.60
N ALA A 192 15.25 -23.30 8.73
CA ALA A 192 14.27 -24.09 9.48
C ALA A 192 14.66 -24.15 10.97
N ASP A 193 14.01 -23.33 11.78
CA ASP A 193 14.22 -23.18 13.23
C ASP A 193 13.14 -23.91 14.02
N ALA A 194 13.39 -25.16 14.40
CA ALA A 194 12.54 -25.92 15.33
C ALA A 194 13.00 -25.63 16.77
N GLY A 195 12.22 -24.85 17.53
CA GLY A 195 12.52 -24.53 18.93
C GLY A 195 12.32 -25.74 19.84
N GLY A 196 13.33 -26.60 19.93
CA GLY A 196 13.37 -27.80 20.76
C GLY A 196 14.52 -27.81 21.75
N SER A 197 14.17 -27.87 23.04
CA SER A 197 15.06 -28.16 24.17
C SER A 197 15.48 -29.63 24.15
N GLY A 198 16.72 -29.93 23.75
CA GLY A 198 17.24 -31.30 23.75
C GLY A 198 18.62 -31.33 23.15
N LEU A 199 19.61 -31.32 24.05
CA LEU A 199 21.02 -30.96 23.85
C LEU A 199 21.21 -29.46 23.93
N GLU A 200 22.18 -29.09 24.75
CA GLU A 200 22.89 -27.83 24.67
C GLU A 200 22.90 -27.36 23.24
N ALA A 201 22.49 -26.10 23.02
CA ALA A 201 22.95 -25.36 21.88
C ALA A 201 24.42 -25.74 21.67
N VAL A 202 24.71 -26.50 20.61
CA VAL A 202 26.01 -26.42 19.98
C VAL A 202 26.09 -24.94 19.65
N ALA A 203 26.80 -24.24 20.54
CA ALA A 203 26.54 -22.86 20.85
C ALA A 203 26.53 -22.03 19.57
N GLY A 204 25.35 -21.53 19.16
CA GLY A 204 25.15 -20.29 18.42
C GLY A 204 25.98 -20.02 17.16
N THR A 205 26.79 -20.93 16.64
CA THR A 205 27.75 -20.62 15.57
C THR A 205 27.10 -20.80 14.20
N GLY A 206 26.42 -21.91 13.93
CA GLY A 206 25.81 -22.17 12.61
C GLY A 206 24.75 -21.16 12.19
N THR A 207 23.77 -20.84 13.05
CA THR A 207 22.70 -19.87 12.73
C THR A 207 23.22 -18.47 12.50
N HIS A 208 24.08 -17.97 13.40
CA HIS A 208 24.68 -16.66 13.23
C HIS A 208 25.59 -16.65 12.00
N THR A 209 26.38 -17.72 11.78
CA THR A 209 27.24 -17.82 10.59
C THR A 209 26.43 -17.80 9.29
N LEU A 210 25.31 -18.51 9.21
CA LEU A 210 24.41 -18.48 8.05
C LEU A 210 23.84 -17.08 7.81
N ALA A 211 23.29 -16.45 8.86
CA ALA A 211 22.71 -15.12 8.76
C ALA A 211 23.74 -14.04 8.43
N GLU A 212 24.95 -14.14 9.01
CA GLU A 212 26.09 -13.27 8.73
C GLU A 212 26.56 -13.42 7.29
N HIS A 213 26.76 -14.66 6.84
CA HIS A 213 27.15 -14.93 5.47
C HIS A 213 26.11 -14.41 4.48
N CYS A 214 24.83 -14.70 4.71
CA CYS A 214 23.73 -14.21 3.88
C CYS A 214 23.72 -12.67 3.82
N TRP A 215 23.89 -12.01 4.96
CA TRP A 215 23.98 -10.55 5.04
C TRP A 215 25.18 -10.00 4.25
N ASP A 216 26.38 -10.54 4.47
CA ASP A 216 27.61 -10.03 3.88
C ASP A 216 27.70 -10.31 2.37
N LYS A 217 27.11 -11.43 1.91
CA LYS A 217 27.06 -11.80 0.50
C LYS A 217 25.82 -11.28 -0.23
N GLY A 218 24.86 -10.70 0.48
CA GLY A 218 23.59 -10.24 -0.09
C GLY A 218 22.69 -11.37 -0.58
N VAL A 219 22.80 -12.56 -0.01
CA VAL A 219 21.88 -13.68 -0.25
C VAL A 219 20.67 -13.49 0.66
N PRO A 220 19.44 -13.38 0.13
CA PRO A 220 18.25 -13.28 0.97
C PRO A 220 18.12 -14.51 1.89
N LEU A 221 17.78 -14.28 3.15
CA LEU A 221 17.54 -15.34 4.14
C LEU A 221 16.10 -15.25 4.64
N LEU A 222 15.35 -16.34 4.53
CA LEU A 222 14.01 -16.45 5.08
C LEU A 222 14.00 -17.44 6.24
N ARG A 223 13.35 -17.10 7.36
CA ARG A 223 13.26 -18.00 8.51
C ARG A 223 11.90 -18.69 8.58
N LEU A 224 11.87 -20.02 8.64
CA LEU A 224 10.73 -20.80 9.08
C LEU A 224 10.94 -21.15 10.55
N SER A 225 10.16 -20.59 11.47
CA SER A 225 10.24 -20.92 12.89
C SER A 225 9.04 -21.75 13.31
N VAL A 226 9.27 -22.81 14.08
CA VAL A 226 8.25 -23.62 14.75
C VAL A 226 8.67 -23.76 16.20
N ARG A 227 7.99 -23.07 17.12
CA ARG A 227 8.27 -23.07 18.55
C ARG A 227 6.99 -23.35 19.32
N GLY A 228 7.00 -24.37 20.16
CA GLY A 228 5.79 -24.81 20.85
C GLY A 228 4.65 -25.09 19.88
N ARG A 229 3.53 -24.36 20.02
CA ARG A 229 2.37 -24.42 19.12
C ARG A 229 2.23 -23.15 18.26
N ARG A 230 3.32 -22.42 18.03
CA ARG A 230 3.39 -21.27 17.12
C ARG A 230 4.37 -21.55 16.00
N ALA A 231 4.02 -21.06 14.81
CA ALA A 231 4.92 -21.09 13.68
C ALA A 231 4.87 -19.80 12.86
N SER A 232 5.97 -19.49 12.16
CA SER A 232 6.07 -18.32 11.29
C SER A 232 6.97 -18.55 10.10
N LEU A 233 6.61 -17.96 8.95
CA LEU A 233 7.50 -17.79 7.82
C LEU A 233 7.87 -16.32 7.67
N GLY A 234 9.09 -16.04 8.11
CA GLY A 234 9.71 -14.74 8.19
C GLY A 234 10.43 -14.56 9.53
N PRO A 235 11.24 -13.50 9.68
CA PRO A 235 11.45 -12.44 8.69
C PRO A 235 12.18 -12.91 7.42
N LEU A 236 12.01 -12.15 6.32
CA LEU A 236 12.95 -12.17 5.20
C LEU A 236 14.02 -11.13 5.50
N VAL A 237 15.29 -11.54 5.44
CA VAL A 237 16.47 -10.71 5.65
C VAL A 237 17.14 -10.49 4.30
N ASP A 238 17.21 -9.24 3.87
CA ASP A 238 17.94 -8.79 2.69
C ASP A 238 18.57 -7.42 3.00
N PRO A 239 19.91 -7.29 2.99
CA PRO A 239 20.60 -6.05 3.36
C PRO A 239 20.23 -4.84 2.50
N ARG A 240 19.61 -5.06 1.32
CA ARG A 240 19.15 -4.00 0.43
C ARG A 240 17.80 -3.42 0.85
N THR A 241 16.99 -4.18 1.60
CA THR A 241 15.56 -3.86 1.76
C THR A 241 15.01 -4.04 3.18
N THR A 242 15.58 -4.91 4.01
CA THR A 242 15.10 -5.19 5.37
C THR A 242 16.22 -5.04 6.42
N PRO A 243 15.88 -4.86 7.70
CA PRO A 243 16.85 -4.93 8.79
C PRO A 243 17.53 -6.30 8.90
N CYS A 244 18.58 -6.39 9.70
CA CYS A 244 19.23 -7.67 9.99
C CYS A 244 18.35 -8.60 10.84
N LEU A 245 18.69 -9.89 10.86
CA LEU A 245 17.99 -10.92 11.62
C LEU A 245 17.79 -10.50 13.09
N ASP A 246 18.85 -10.07 13.78
CA ASP A 246 18.78 -9.68 15.20
C ASP A 246 17.80 -8.53 15.49
N CYS A 247 17.64 -7.59 14.55
CA CYS A 247 16.64 -6.52 14.71
C CYS A 247 15.23 -7.04 14.43
N LEU A 248 15.09 -7.94 13.47
CA LEU A 248 13.79 -8.47 13.06
C LEU A 248 13.22 -9.47 14.07
N THR A 249 14.06 -10.21 14.78
CA THR A 249 13.66 -11.20 15.80
C THR A 249 13.79 -10.70 17.24
N ALA A 250 14.12 -9.42 17.46
CA ALA A 250 14.26 -8.83 18.80
C ALA A 250 12.97 -8.87 19.66
N GLU A 251 11.82 -9.10 19.00
CA GLU A 251 10.51 -9.22 19.64
C GLU A 251 9.89 -10.60 19.44
N ASP A 252 10.69 -11.61 19.06
CA ASP A 252 10.23 -12.98 19.06
C ASP A 252 9.72 -13.36 20.46
N GLU A 253 8.54 -13.96 20.49
CA GLU A 253 7.95 -14.51 21.69
C GLU A 253 8.13 -16.03 21.67
N ASP A 254 8.64 -16.58 22.77
CA ASP A 254 8.65 -18.02 22.94
C ASP A 254 7.24 -18.52 23.26
N ASP A 255 6.86 -19.64 22.64
CA ASP A 255 5.65 -20.38 23.00
C ASP A 255 6.05 -21.61 23.82
N HIS A 256 5.68 -21.59 25.09
CA HIS A 256 6.01 -22.66 26.04
C HIS A 256 5.03 -23.84 25.98
N ARG A 257 3.98 -23.77 25.15
CA ARG A 257 3.08 -24.91 24.94
C ARG A 257 3.82 -26.05 24.25
N THR A 258 3.50 -27.28 24.62
CA THR A 258 4.08 -28.46 23.99
C THR A 258 3.51 -28.65 22.58
N ALA A 259 4.40 -28.82 21.60
CA ALA A 259 4.00 -29.23 20.26
C ALA A 259 3.30 -30.61 20.31
N VAL A 260 2.30 -30.81 19.46
CA VAL A 260 1.66 -32.13 19.28
C VAL A 260 2.06 -32.73 17.94
N ALA A 261 1.85 -34.03 17.79
CA ALA A 261 2.09 -34.72 16.53
C ALA A 261 1.28 -34.06 15.39
N GLY A 262 1.94 -33.74 14.28
CA GLY A 262 1.34 -33.04 13.13
C GLY A 262 1.57 -31.53 13.11
N ASP A 263 2.00 -30.90 14.22
CA ASP A 263 2.26 -29.45 14.24
C ASP A 263 3.37 -29.03 13.24
N PRO A 264 4.55 -29.71 13.16
CA PRO A 264 5.56 -29.40 12.16
C PRO A 264 5.06 -29.57 10.71
N GLU A 265 4.31 -30.64 10.43
CA GLU A 265 3.74 -30.92 9.12
C GLU A 265 2.72 -29.86 8.72
N LEU A 266 1.84 -29.46 9.63
CA LEU A 266 0.88 -28.38 9.42
C LEU A 266 1.58 -27.04 9.17
N ALA A 267 2.60 -26.72 9.97
CA ALA A 267 3.38 -25.50 9.80
C ALA A 267 4.07 -25.48 8.42
N VAL A 268 4.71 -26.58 8.04
CA VAL A 268 5.36 -26.73 6.72
C VAL A 268 4.35 -26.57 5.59
N ALA A 269 3.20 -27.26 5.64
CA ALA A 269 2.19 -27.16 4.58
C ALA A 269 1.67 -25.73 4.40
N LEU A 270 1.44 -25.00 5.50
CA LEU A 270 1.03 -23.60 5.47
C LEU A 270 2.11 -22.70 4.86
N PHE A 271 3.37 -22.88 5.25
CA PHE A 271 4.44 -21.97 4.89
C PHE A 271 5.18 -22.33 3.60
N ALA A 272 5.14 -23.59 3.14
CA ALA A 272 5.55 -23.96 1.79
C ALA A 272 4.74 -23.18 0.75
N ARG A 273 3.44 -22.99 0.99
CA ARG A 273 2.58 -22.13 0.16
C ARG A 273 3.01 -20.66 0.18
N ASP A 274 3.35 -20.11 1.34
CA ASP A 274 3.79 -18.71 1.45
C ASP A 274 5.18 -18.50 0.81
N LEU A 275 6.07 -19.47 0.90
CA LEU A 275 7.36 -19.50 0.20
C LEU A 275 7.16 -19.59 -1.31
N PHE A 276 6.27 -20.49 -1.78
CA PHE A 276 5.87 -20.54 -3.18
C PHE A 276 5.32 -19.20 -3.67
N ALA A 277 4.49 -18.52 -2.88
CA ALA A 277 3.96 -17.20 -3.21
C ALA A 277 5.08 -16.15 -3.32
N ALA A 278 6.05 -16.16 -2.39
CA ALA A 278 7.18 -15.25 -2.40
C ALA A 278 8.06 -15.40 -3.66
N VAL A 279 8.32 -16.65 -4.09
CA VAL A 279 9.17 -16.95 -5.25
C VAL A 279 8.43 -16.77 -6.57
N SER A 280 7.25 -17.40 -6.71
CA SER A 280 6.45 -17.33 -7.95
C SER A 280 5.91 -15.93 -8.21
N ARG A 281 5.67 -15.16 -7.14
CA ARG A 281 5.01 -13.85 -7.16
C ARG A 281 3.63 -13.90 -7.83
N THR A 282 2.93 -15.04 -7.76
CA THR A 282 1.57 -15.21 -8.33
C THR A 282 0.46 -15.00 -7.31
N THR A 283 0.77 -15.12 -6.02
CA THR A 283 -0.17 -14.90 -4.93
C THR A 283 0.40 -13.84 -3.99
N PRO A 284 -0.44 -12.94 -3.42
CA PRO A 284 0.04 -11.95 -2.47
C PRO A 284 0.69 -12.59 -1.25
N THR A 285 1.77 -11.98 -0.79
CA THR A 285 2.50 -12.37 0.42
C THR A 285 2.77 -11.12 1.27
N PRO A 286 2.75 -11.21 2.61
CA PRO A 286 3.15 -10.07 3.45
C PRO A 286 4.65 -9.74 3.35
N LEU A 287 5.47 -10.66 2.84
CA LEU A 287 6.91 -10.48 2.67
C LEU A 287 7.25 -9.41 1.61
N PRO A 288 8.39 -8.71 1.74
CA PRO A 288 9.40 -8.87 2.80
C PRO A 288 9.14 -7.96 4.01
N MET A 289 8.24 -6.98 3.90
CA MET A 289 8.05 -5.94 4.93
C MET A 289 7.38 -6.46 6.20
N ARG A 290 6.53 -7.47 6.05
CA ARG A 290 5.80 -8.14 7.13
C ARG A 290 5.94 -9.65 6.98
N TRP A 291 5.67 -10.39 8.04
CA TRP A 291 5.61 -11.84 8.01
C TRP A 291 4.49 -12.38 8.88
N ARG A 292 4.07 -13.62 8.60
CA ARG A 292 2.91 -14.22 9.23
C ARG A 292 3.31 -15.10 10.39
N LEU A 293 2.65 -14.89 11.52
CA LEU A 293 2.60 -15.79 12.67
C LEU A 293 1.29 -16.57 12.64
N VAL A 294 1.35 -17.86 12.92
CA VAL A 294 0.21 -18.76 13.02
C VAL A 294 0.27 -19.48 14.36
N ASP A 295 -0.84 -19.44 15.09
CA ASP A 295 -1.08 -20.33 16.21
C ASP A 295 -1.62 -21.66 15.67
N LEU A 296 -0.90 -22.76 15.88
CA LEU A 296 -1.20 -24.07 15.27
C LEU A 296 -2.39 -24.78 15.93
N GLU A 297 -2.87 -24.31 17.07
CA GLU A 297 -4.06 -24.82 17.74
C GLU A 297 -5.34 -24.17 17.22
N THR A 298 -5.33 -22.85 17.15
CA THR A 298 -6.50 -22.04 16.80
C THR A 298 -6.56 -21.69 15.31
N LEU A 299 -5.44 -21.87 14.60
CA LEU A 299 -5.19 -21.35 13.25
C LEU A 299 -5.31 -19.82 13.16
N GLY A 300 -5.25 -19.13 14.30
CA GLY A 300 -5.23 -17.68 14.38
C GLY A 300 -3.98 -17.14 13.70
N GLN A 301 -4.16 -16.16 12.80
CA GLN A 301 -3.07 -15.58 12.03
C GLN A 301 -2.86 -14.11 12.41
N ARG A 302 -1.60 -13.70 12.50
CA ARG A 302 -1.22 -12.30 12.67
C ARG A 302 -0.04 -11.98 11.79
N ASP A 303 -0.18 -10.94 10.97
CA ASP A 303 0.97 -10.33 10.30
C ASP A 303 1.73 -9.47 11.33
N THR A 304 3.05 -9.57 11.33
CA THR A 304 3.94 -8.80 12.20
C THR A 304 5.04 -8.14 11.37
N SER A 305 5.70 -7.15 11.97
CA SER A 305 6.89 -6.50 11.44
C SER A 305 7.76 -6.01 12.58
N SER A 306 9.02 -5.77 12.29
CA SER A 306 9.94 -5.07 13.17
C SER A 306 10.68 -4.01 12.36
N ALA A 307 11.58 -3.29 13.02
CA ALA A 307 12.40 -2.25 12.43
C ALA A 307 13.83 -2.34 12.92
N THR A 308 14.73 -1.66 12.22
CA THR A 308 16.11 -1.45 12.68
C THR A 308 16.11 -0.86 14.08
N ARG A 309 16.82 -1.50 15.00
CA ARG A 309 17.05 -0.99 16.35
C ARG A 309 18.13 0.11 16.28
N PRO A 310 17.87 1.33 16.77
CA PRO A 310 18.90 2.37 16.85
C PRO A 310 20.15 1.85 17.56
N GLY A 311 21.33 2.21 17.04
CA GLY A 311 22.63 1.74 17.52
C GLY A 311 23.05 0.35 17.04
N CYS A 312 22.19 -0.43 16.36
CA CYS A 312 22.55 -1.76 15.85
C CYS A 312 23.81 -1.72 14.96
N PRO A 313 24.89 -2.46 15.29
CA PRO A 313 26.17 -2.35 14.57
C PRO A 313 26.11 -2.87 13.13
N ARG A 314 25.05 -3.59 12.76
CA ARG A 314 24.92 -4.25 11.45
C ARG A 314 24.08 -3.46 10.46
N CYS A 315 22.96 -2.90 10.91
CA CYS A 315 21.97 -2.28 10.01
C CYS A 315 21.44 -0.91 10.46
N SER A 316 21.96 -0.35 11.56
CA SER A 316 21.61 1.01 11.99
C SER A 316 22.64 2.02 11.48
N VAL A 317 22.14 3.16 11.00
CA VAL A 317 22.95 4.36 10.74
C VAL A 317 23.09 5.27 11.96
N ALA A 318 22.22 5.08 12.96
CA ALA A 318 22.29 5.84 14.21
C ALA A 318 23.44 5.33 15.08
N GLU A 319 24.26 6.26 15.57
CA GLU A 319 25.32 6.03 16.56
C GLU A 319 24.75 5.90 17.98
N GLY A 320 25.53 5.31 18.89
CA GLY A 320 25.17 5.18 20.30
C GLY A 320 24.81 3.74 20.73
N PRO A 321 24.26 3.56 21.94
CA PRO A 321 23.96 2.23 22.47
C PRO A 321 22.88 1.52 21.65
N VAL A 322 23.04 0.21 21.47
CA VAL A 322 22.01 -0.63 20.82
C VAL A 322 20.78 -0.68 21.70
N LEU A 323 19.66 -0.14 21.22
CA LEU A 323 18.39 -0.27 21.93
C LEU A 323 17.87 -1.70 21.85
N GLN A 324 17.18 -2.14 22.91
CA GLN A 324 16.59 -3.48 22.95
C GLN A 324 15.50 -3.66 21.89
N ARG A 325 14.67 -2.63 21.68
CA ARG A 325 13.56 -2.61 20.72
C ARG A 325 13.49 -1.26 20.00
N ALA A 326 12.99 -1.26 18.77
CA ALA A 326 12.69 -0.03 18.05
C ALA A 326 11.43 0.66 18.63
N ALA A 327 11.38 1.99 18.56
CA ALA A 327 10.24 2.76 19.05
C ALA A 327 8.96 2.42 18.27
N PRO A 328 7.76 2.55 18.89
CA PRO A 328 6.49 2.25 18.22
C PRO A 328 6.29 3.01 16.90
N ALA A 329 6.71 4.27 16.82
CA ALA A 329 6.63 5.05 15.58
C ALA A 329 7.48 4.45 14.46
N THR A 330 8.72 4.03 14.74
CA THR A 330 9.61 3.38 13.77
C THR A 330 9.04 2.06 13.30
N ARG A 331 8.47 1.27 14.22
CA ARG A 331 7.82 0.00 13.90
C ARG A 331 6.54 0.19 13.09
N PHE A 332 5.75 1.22 13.40
CA PHE A 332 4.58 1.60 12.60
C PHE A 332 5.02 1.92 11.17
N GLU A 333 6.01 2.80 11.00
CA GLU A 333 6.54 3.19 9.70
C GLU A 333 7.07 2.00 8.90
N ALA A 334 7.75 1.04 9.56
CA ALA A 334 8.18 -0.20 8.92
C ALA A 334 7.01 -1.10 8.53
N SER A 335 5.97 -1.21 9.38
CA SER A 335 4.82 -2.09 9.14
C SER A 335 3.95 -1.66 7.95
N VAL A 336 3.93 -0.35 7.67
CA VAL A 336 3.17 0.23 6.58
C VAL A 336 4.05 0.69 5.41
N ALA A 337 5.35 0.43 5.48
CA ALA A 337 6.28 0.80 4.41
C ALA A 337 5.89 0.12 3.09
N MET A 338 5.98 0.89 2.00
CA MET A 338 5.79 0.32 0.67
C MET A 338 6.92 -0.69 0.39
N PRO A 339 6.59 -1.89 -0.10
CA PRO A 339 7.61 -2.84 -0.48
C PRO A 339 8.49 -2.27 -1.59
N PRO A 340 9.76 -2.69 -1.68
CA PRO A 340 10.60 -2.41 -2.84
C PRO A 340 9.90 -2.81 -4.14
N LYS A 341 10.23 -2.15 -5.25
CA LYS A 341 9.55 -2.35 -6.54
C LYS A 341 9.51 -3.81 -7.00
N GLU A 342 10.54 -4.60 -6.70
CA GLU A 342 10.60 -6.04 -7.02
C GLU A 342 9.58 -6.90 -6.24
N PHE A 343 9.12 -6.40 -5.09
CA PHE A 343 8.11 -7.01 -4.23
C PHE A 343 6.75 -6.29 -4.27
N ALA A 344 6.60 -5.26 -5.11
CA ALA A 344 5.33 -4.55 -5.27
C ALA A 344 4.34 -5.35 -6.13
N ASP A 345 3.11 -5.46 -5.65
CA ASP A 345 2.01 -6.08 -6.40
C ASP A 345 1.31 -5.03 -7.27
N LEU A 346 1.35 -5.21 -8.60
CA LEU A 346 0.71 -4.28 -9.55
C LEU A 346 -0.83 -4.30 -9.41
N LYS A 347 -1.41 -5.41 -8.95
CA LYS A 347 -2.85 -5.52 -8.67
C LYS A 347 -3.32 -4.50 -7.63
N ALA A 348 -2.49 -4.17 -6.65
CA ALA A 348 -2.83 -3.21 -5.60
C ALA A 348 -3.10 -1.81 -6.18
N HIS A 349 -2.40 -1.43 -7.25
CA HIS A 349 -2.59 -0.14 -7.92
C HIS A 349 -3.98 0.01 -8.56
N GLN A 350 -4.56 -1.09 -9.07
CA GLN A 350 -5.91 -1.09 -9.64
C GLN A 350 -6.98 -0.65 -8.63
N MET A 351 -6.72 -0.80 -7.32
CA MET A 351 -7.63 -0.39 -6.26
C MET A 351 -7.91 1.12 -6.28
N HIS A 352 -7.01 1.95 -6.80
CA HIS A 352 -7.21 3.40 -6.92
C HIS A 352 -8.40 3.77 -7.81
N TYR A 353 -8.74 2.92 -8.78
CA TYR A 353 -9.82 3.13 -9.75
C TYR A 353 -11.17 2.57 -9.31
N LYS A 354 -11.25 2.00 -8.10
CA LYS A 354 -12.54 1.58 -7.55
C LYS A 354 -13.46 2.80 -7.42
N PRO A 355 -14.71 2.76 -7.91
CA PRO A 355 -15.60 3.91 -7.83
C PRO A 355 -15.83 4.40 -6.40
N SER A 356 -15.84 3.49 -5.41
CA SER A 356 -15.89 3.85 -3.99
C SER A 356 -14.72 4.74 -3.56
N ASN A 357 -13.52 4.53 -4.10
CA ASN A 357 -12.32 5.33 -3.80
C ASN A 357 -12.32 6.66 -4.55
N LEU A 358 -12.87 6.71 -5.77
CA LEU A 358 -13.06 7.96 -6.51
C LEU A 358 -14.10 8.86 -5.84
N ALA A 359 -15.20 8.29 -5.34
CA ALA A 359 -16.24 9.03 -4.63
C ALA A 359 -15.71 9.75 -3.37
N LEU A 360 -14.69 9.20 -2.69
CA LEU A 360 -14.07 9.82 -1.52
C LEU A 360 -13.47 11.20 -1.82
N GLN A 361 -13.08 11.50 -3.06
CA GLN A 361 -12.52 12.81 -3.44
C GLN A 361 -13.50 13.97 -3.22
N ARG A 362 -14.80 13.67 -3.25
CA ARG A 362 -15.90 14.64 -3.06
C ARG A 362 -16.38 14.73 -1.62
N VAL A 363 -15.95 13.81 -0.75
CA VAL A 363 -16.36 13.79 0.65
C VAL A 363 -15.53 14.83 1.43
N SER A 364 -16.18 15.92 1.82
CA SER A 364 -15.57 16.99 2.61
C SER A 364 -16.30 17.17 3.93
N ARG A 365 -15.55 17.59 4.96
CA ARG A 365 -16.14 17.93 6.26
C ARG A 365 -16.96 19.23 6.12
N THR A 366 -18.12 19.24 6.75
CA THR A 366 -19.03 20.39 6.78
C THR A 366 -19.62 20.54 8.19
N TRP A 367 -20.11 21.75 8.50
CA TRP A 367 -20.80 22.05 9.75
C TRP A 367 -22.12 22.77 9.44
N PRO A 368 -23.16 22.03 9.00
CA PRO A 368 -24.36 22.62 8.42
C PRO A 368 -25.17 23.50 9.39
N VAL A 369 -24.99 23.31 10.70
CA VAL A 369 -25.68 24.07 11.75
C VAL A 369 -24.85 25.21 12.33
N ALA A 370 -23.56 25.29 11.99
CA ALA A 370 -22.68 26.36 12.48
C ALA A 370 -22.92 27.65 11.68
N PRO A 371 -22.85 28.84 12.32
CA PRO A 371 -22.94 30.10 11.60
C PRO A 371 -21.88 30.20 10.49
N ALA A 372 -22.32 30.42 9.26
CA ALA A 372 -21.44 30.63 8.13
C ALA A 372 -20.82 32.04 8.14
N VAL A 373 -19.54 32.13 7.78
CA VAL A 373 -18.81 33.38 7.57
C VAL A 373 -18.18 33.30 6.19
N GLU A 374 -18.64 34.17 5.30
CA GLU A 374 -18.15 34.24 3.93
C GLU A 374 -16.70 34.73 3.88
N LEU A 375 -15.90 34.06 3.07
CA LEU A 375 -14.54 34.50 2.76
C LEU A 375 -14.58 35.33 1.47
N PRO A 376 -13.75 36.39 1.36
CA PRO A 376 -13.54 37.02 0.07
C PRO A 376 -12.97 35.99 -0.93
N PRO A 377 -13.25 36.11 -2.24
CA PRO A 377 -12.66 35.23 -3.24
C PRO A 377 -11.13 35.22 -3.14
N PRO A 378 -10.48 34.04 -3.24
CA PRO A 378 -9.03 33.93 -3.09
C PRO A 378 -8.34 34.50 -4.33
N ASP A 379 -7.57 35.56 -4.16
CA ASP A 379 -6.80 36.18 -5.23
C ASP A 379 -5.46 35.44 -5.44
N HIS A 380 -5.49 34.36 -6.23
CA HIS A 380 -4.32 33.51 -6.48
C HIS A 380 -3.20 34.24 -7.22
N ASP A 381 -3.48 35.32 -7.96
CA ASP A 381 -2.47 36.09 -8.70
C ASP A 381 -1.46 36.76 -7.76
N ARG A 382 -1.84 37.01 -6.51
CA ARG A 382 -0.92 37.51 -5.47
C ARG A 382 0.24 36.56 -5.18
N LEU A 383 0.08 35.26 -5.46
CA LEU A 383 1.12 34.26 -5.29
C LEU A 383 2.10 34.19 -6.47
N ASN A 384 1.79 34.84 -7.60
CA ASN A 384 2.68 34.93 -8.76
C ASN A 384 3.75 36.03 -8.62
N ARG A 385 3.76 36.78 -7.51
CA ARG A 385 4.70 37.88 -7.31
C ARG A 385 6.10 37.37 -6.94
N THR A 386 7.09 37.79 -7.70
CA THR A 386 8.52 37.54 -7.44
C THR A 386 9.13 38.51 -6.43
N ASP A 387 8.49 39.67 -6.25
CA ASP A 387 9.01 40.76 -5.44
C ASP A 387 8.57 40.57 -3.99
N LEU A 388 9.43 39.92 -3.21
CA LEU A 388 9.16 39.62 -1.81
C LEU A 388 9.23 40.90 -0.98
N THR A 389 8.12 41.25 -0.33
CA THR A 389 8.08 42.40 0.57
C THR A 389 8.83 42.08 1.86
N SER A 390 9.76 42.95 2.27
CA SER A 390 10.48 42.82 3.56
C SER A 390 9.65 43.26 4.77
N ALA A 391 8.49 43.89 4.55
CA ALA A 391 7.55 44.28 5.58
C ALA A 391 6.66 43.10 5.98
N VAL A 392 6.53 42.88 7.30
CA VAL A 392 5.58 41.90 7.83
C VAL A 392 4.18 42.51 7.71
N ALA A 393 3.31 41.85 6.95
CA ALA A 393 1.92 42.23 6.81
C ALA A 393 1.09 41.61 7.94
N ARG A 394 0.09 42.36 8.41
CA ARG A 394 -0.90 41.85 9.36
C ARG A 394 -1.88 40.93 8.63
N PRO A 395 -2.23 39.74 9.18
CA PRO A 395 -3.25 38.90 8.59
C PRO A 395 -4.61 39.60 8.50
N GLY A 396 -5.26 39.48 7.35
CA GLY A 396 -6.63 39.93 7.06
C GLY A 396 -7.48 38.82 6.41
N PRO A 397 -8.80 39.04 6.20
CA PRO A 397 -9.71 38.04 5.65
C PRO A 397 -9.32 37.56 4.24
N ASP A 398 -8.76 38.46 3.43
CA ASP A 398 -8.20 38.19 2.10
C ASP A 398 -6.99 37.25 2.16
N THR A 399 -6.06 37.48 3.09
CA THR A 399 -4.89 36.62 3.28
C THR A 399 -5.26 35.25 3.84
N LEU A 400 -6.21 35.20 4.79
CA LEU A 400 -6.72 33.94 5.34
C LEU A 400 -7.45 33.12 4.27
N SER A 401 -8.29 33.78 3.47
CA SER A 401 -8.96 33.18 2.32
C SER A 401 -7.97 32.49 1.38
N LEU A 402 -6.96 33.24 0.92
CA LEU A 402 -5.95 32.72 0.02
C LEU A 402 -5.13 31.57 0.64
N LEU A 403 -4.69 31.72 1.89
CA LEU A 403 -3.95 30.68 2.62
C LEU A 403 -4.76 29.38 2.73
N LEU A 404 -6.02 29.45 3.14
CA LEU A 404 -6.90 28.29 3.25
C LEU A 404 -7.17 27.65 1.88
N SER A 405 -7.35 28.48 0.83
CA SER A 405 -7.57 28.02 -0.54
C SER A 405 -6.44 27.13 -1.03
N VAL A 406 -5.18 27.57 -0.87
CA VAL A 406 -4.03 26.80 -1.37
C VAL A 406 -3.59 25.68 -0.42
N THR A 407 -3.83 25.82 0.88
CA THR A 407 -3.39 24.83 1.88
C THR A 407 -4.32 23.62 1.97
N ALA A 408 -5.63 23.84 1.93
CA ALA A 408 -6.64 22.79 2.14
C ALA A 408 -7.85 22.89 1.19
N GLY A 409 -7.85 23.84 0.26
CA GLY A 409 -8.96 24.09 -0.66
C GLY A 409 -8.97 23.21 -1.91
N ILE A 410 -9.98 23.46 -2.73
CA ILE A 410 -10.15 22.85 -4.05
C ILE A 410 -9.65 23.85 -5.10
N LYS A 411 -8.82 23.37 -6.03
CA LYS A 411 -8.33 24.14 -7.18
C LYS A 411 -9.34 24.16 -8.32
N ASP A 412 -9.93 23.00 -8.59
CA ASP A 412 -10.86 22.78 -9.70
C ASP A 412 -11.76 21.59 -9.36
N ASP A 413 -13.04 21.65 -9.70
CA ASP A 413 -14.00 20.56 -9.48
C ASP A 413 -14.72 20.23 -10.78
N ARG A 414 -14.23 19.19 -11.46
CA ARG A 414 -14.83 18.64 -12.68
C ARG A 414 -15.60 17.36 -12.36
N PRO A 415 -16.62 16.98 -13.16
CA PRO A 415 -17.43 15.79 -12.93
C PRO A 415 -16.62 14.49 -12.76
N ASP A 416 -15.52 14.35 -13.49
CA ASP A 416 -14.63 13.19 -13.48
C ASP A 416 -13.51 13.28 -12.43
N LYS A 417 -13.19 14.48 -11.95
CA LYS A 417 -12.01 14.72 -11.12
C LYS A 417 -12.13 16.00 -10.28
N VAL A 418 -11.88 15.87 -8.98
CA VAL A 418 -11.55 17.02 -8.14
C VAL A 418 -10.05 17.28 -8.30
N ALA A 419 -9.59 18.52 -8.24
CA ALA A 419 -8.17 18.87 -8.17
C ALA A 419 -7.93 19.77 -6.96
N ARG A 420 -6.82 19.56 -6.27
CA ARG A 420 -6.40 20.33 -5.10
C ARG A 420 -5.05 20.97 -5.37
N TRP A 421 -4.77 22.07 -4.67
CA TRP A 421 -3.49 22.77 -4.77
C TRP A 421 -2.36 21.94 -4.15
N THR A 422 -2.63 21.33 -3.00
CA THR A 422 -1.69 20.48 -2.26
C THR A 422 -2.00 19.00 -2.47
N ALA A 423 -0.95 18.17 -2.43
CA ALA A 423 -1.06 16.72 -2.41
C ALA A 423 -1.97 16.23 -1.26
N SER A 424 -2.78 15.20 -1.53
CA SER A 424 -3.80 14.73 -0.58
C SER A 424 -4.23 13.27 -0.82
N GLY A 425 -3.30 12.31 -0.76
CA GLY A 425 -3.63 10.88 -0.77
C GLY A 425 -4.42 10.39 -2.00
N GLY A 426 -4.00 10.79 -3.20
CA GLY A 426 -4.79 10.55 -4.43
C GLY A 426 -6.05 11.41 -4.49
N ASN A 427 -5.90 12.67 -4.05
CA ASN A 427 -6.87 13.76 -4.13
C ASN A 427 -8.13 13.61 -3.24
N ILE A 428 -8.03 12.82 -2.17
CA ILE A 428 -9.15 12.60 -1.21
C ILE A 428 -9.36 13.80 -0.28
N GLY A 429 -8.37 14.68 -0.15
CA GLY A 429 -8.46 15.80 0.80
C GLY A 429 -8.39 15.33 2.25
N SER A 430 -7.24 14.77 2.63
CA SER A 430 -6.95 14.26 3.98
C SER A 430 -6.86 15.35 5.05
N VAL A 431 -6.38 16.55 4.70
CA VAL A 431 -6.19 17.66 5.63
C VAL A 431 -7.48 18.47 5.80
N THR A 432 -7.88 18.66 7.05
CA THR A 432 -8.91 19.63 7.45
C THR A 432 -8.23 20.82 8.11
N ALA A 433 -8.63 22.03 7.75
CA ALA A 433 -8.07 23.27 8.32
C ALA A 433 -9.08 23.94 9.26
N TYR A 434 -8.59 24.35 10.42
CA TYR A 434 -9.30 25.20 11.37
C TYR A 434 -8.53 26.51 11.53
N ALA A 435 -9.24 27.62 11.66
CA ALA A 435 -8.67 28.93 11.96
C ALA A 435 -9.06 29.36 13.36
N VAL A 436 -8.07 29.64 14.21
CA VAL A 436 -8.25 30.26 15.52
C VAL A 436 -7.95 31.75 15.37
N VAL A 437 -9.01 32.55 15.31
CA VAL A 437 -8.93 34.00 15.11
C VAL A 437 -8.95 34.67 16.49
N ARG A 438 -7.89 35.42 16.81
CA ARG A 438 -7.80 36.23 18.03
C ARG A 438 -7.95 37.71 17.73
N ASP A 439 -7.15 38.22 16.78
CA ASP A 439 -7.12 39.65 16.44
C ASP A 439 -6.87 39.90 14.95
N VAL A 440 -7.83 39.49 14.12
CA VAL A 440 -7.83 39.70 12.67
C VAL A 440 -8.92 40.72 12.31
N PRO A 441 -8.56 41.92 11.79
CA PRO A 441 -9.54 42.91 11.38
C PRO A 441 -10.56 42.34 10.39
N GLY A 442 -11.85 42.58 10.63
CA GLY A 442 -12.94 42.08 9.78
C GLY A 442 -13.40 40.64 10.09
N LEU A 443 -12.78 39.95 11.05
CA LEU A 443 -13.25 38.66 11.55
C LEU A 443 -13.41 38.69 13.07
N ALA A 444 -14.56 38.22 13.56
CA ALA A 444 -14.79 38.14 15.00
C ALA A 444 -13.85 37.10 15.65
N PRO A 445 -13.38 37.32 16.88
CA PRO A 445 -12.61 36.30 17.59
C PRO A 445 -13.39 34.99 17.73
N GLY A 446 -12.71 33.86 17.54
CA GLY A 446 -13.30 32.53 17.66
C GLY A 446 -12.52 31.42 16.96
N ILE A 447 -13.11 30.24 16.97
CA ILE A 447 -12.62 29.04 16.28
C ILE A 447 -13.52 28.78 15.08
N TYR A 448 -12.92 28.58 13.92
CA TYR A 448 -13.61 28.40 12.64
C TYR A 448 -13.14 27.12 11.96
N GLY A 449 -14.07 26.31 11.46
CA GLY A 449 -13.78 25.21 10.53
C GLY A 449 -13.84 25.70 9.09
N TYR A 450 -12.88 25.30 8.25
CA TYR A 450 -12.88 25.67 6.83
C TYR A 450 -13.70 24.67 6.00
N VAL A 451 -14.72 25.16 5.30
CA VAL A 451 -15.58 24.36 4.41
C VAL A 451 -15.06 24.48 2.98
N ALA A 452 -14.17 23.56 2.58
CA ALA A 452 -13.42 23.64 1.33
C ALA A 452 -14.30 23.62 0.05
N THR A 453 -15.45 22.92 0.08
CA THR A 453 -16.37 22.82 -1.08
C THR A 453 -17.11 24.11 -1.39
N GLU A 454 -17.28 24.97 -0.39
CA GLU A 454 -18.01 26.23 -0.50
C GLU A 454 -17.07 27.44 -0.33
N HIS A 455 -15.78 27.19 -0.07
CA HIS A 455 -14.78 28.21 0.23
C HIS A 455 -15.26 29.25 1.27
N ARG A 456 -15.70 28.76 2.44
CA ARG A 456 -16.19 29.61 3.54
C ARG A 456 -15.74 29.08 4.90
N LEU A 457 -15.97 29.87 5.94
CA LEU A 457 -15.74 29.46 7.32
C LEU A 457 -17.05 29.11 8.02
N ALA A 458 -17.01 28.11 8.90
CA ALA A 458 -18.05 27.77 9.84
C ALA A 458 -17.59 28.14 11.25
N ARG A 459 -18.27 29.06 11.93
CA ARG A 459 -17.89 29.47 13.30
C ARG A 459 -18.32 28.42 14.31
N LEU A 460 -17.35 27.73 14.90
CA LEU A 460 -17.57 26.62 15.84
C LEU A 460 -17.67 27.09 17.28
N SER A 461 -16.94 28.15 17.63
CA SER A 461 -16.88 28.70 18.99
C SER A 461 -16.46 30.17 18.96
N SER A 462 -16.91 30.95 19.95
CA SER A 462 -16.40 32.31 20.20
C SER A 462 -15.16 32.34 21.08
N ARG A 463 -14.78 31.20 21.69
CA ARG A 463 -13.66 31.07 22.64
C ARG A 463 -12.34 30.80 21.90
N ALA A 464 -11.72 31.85 21.35
CA ALA A 464 -10.41 31.73 20.71
C ALA A 464 -9.28 31.38 21.70
N ASP A 465 -9.46 31.77 22.96
CA ASP A 465 -8.59 31.50 24.11
C ASP A 465 -8.53 30.01 24.50
N ALA A 466 -9.50 29.20 24.07
CA ALA A 466 -9.50 27.75 24.30
C ALA A 466 -8.32 27.03 23.60
N VAL A 467 -7.73 27.65 22.57
CA VAL A 467 -6.50 27.15 21.94
C VAL A 467 -5.34 28.09 22.31
N PRO A 468 -4.35 27.63 23.10
CA PRO A 468 -3.22 28.45 23.50
C PRO A 468 -2.49 29.08 22.30
N GLY A 469 -2.10 30.35 22.42
CA GLY A 469 -1.36 31.11 21.42
C GLY A 469 -1.53 32.62 21.61
N ASP A 470 -0.53 33.38 21.17
CA ASP A 470 -0.45 34.84 21.31
C ASP A 470 -0.52 35.58 19.96
N ARG A 471 -0.31 34.86 18.85
CA ARG A 471 -0.42 35.42 17.49
C ARG A 471 -1.88 35.73 17.12
N PRO A 472 -2.12 36.76 16.28
CA PRO A 472 -3.47 37.20 15.92
C PRO A 472 -4.30 36.10 15.24
N LEU A 473 -3.64 35.14 14.60
CA LEU A 473 -4.24 34.01 13.92
C LEU A 473 -3.41 32.74 14.16
N SER A 474 -4.07 31.60 14.34
CA SER A 474 -3.43 30.29 14.20
C SER A 474 -4.21 29.42 13.22
N LEU A 475 -3.55 28.66 12.36
CA LEU A 475 -4.15 27.55 11.63
C LEU A 475 -3.85 26.24 12.36
N VAL A 476 -4.88 25.47 12.65
CA VAL A 476 -4.73 24.09 13.14
C VAL A 476 -5.09 23.16 11.99
N LEU A 477 -4.13 22.33 11.58
CA LEU A 477 -4.34 21.32 10.55
C LEU A 477 -4.57 19.97 11.21
N THR A 478 -5.66 19.30 10.86
CA THR A 478 -5.98 17.96 11.34
C THR A 478 -6.09 16.99 10.16
N GLY A 479 -5.99 15.69 10.46
CA GLY A 479 -6.15 14.62 9.48
C GLY A 479 -7.48 13.91 9.57
N ASP A 480 -8.24 13.80 8.49
CA ASP A 480 -9.45 12.97 8.42
C ASP A 480 -9.08 11.48 8.27
N PHE A 481 -8.58 10.87 9.36
CA PHE A 481 -8.07 9.50 9.35
C PHE A 481 -9.13 8.48 8.89
N PRO A 482 -10.40 8.49 9.36
CA PRO A 482 -11.43 7.56 8.91
C PRO A 482 -11.67 7.60 7.41
N LYS A 483 -11.69 8.79 6.81
CA LYS A 483 -11.86 8.94 5.36
C LYS A 483 -10.68 8.34 4.60
N VAL A 484 -9.46 8.62 5.06
CA VAL A 484 -8.24 8.11 4.42
C VAL A 484 -8.12 6.58 4.62
N ALA A 485 -8.46 6.07 5.80
CA ALA A 485 -8.45 4.65 6.16
C ALA A 485 -9.41 3.79 5.32
N ARG A 486 -10.53 4.36 4.83
CA ARG A 486 -11.40 3.65 3.87
C ARG A 486 -10.68 3.22 2.59
N LYS A 487 -9.65 3.96 2.16
CA LYS A 487 -8.84 3.62 0.98
C LYS A 487 -7.51 2.97 1.34
N TYR A 488 -6.85 3.44 2.39
CA TYR A 488 -5.46 3.09 2.70
C TYR A 488 -5.29 2.20 3.95
N SER A 489 -6.37 1.86 4.65
CA SER A 489 -6.34 1.03 5.86
C SER A 489 -5.26 1.51 6.86
N ALA A 490 -4.37 0.65 7.32
CA ALA A 490 -3.31 0.99 8.26
C ALA A 490 -2.31 2.05 7.75
N PHE A 491 -2.14 2.20 6.43
CA PHE A 491 -1.26 3.21 5.83
C PHE A 491 -1.82 4.64 5.93
N ALA A 492 -3.09 4.79 6.34
CA ALA A 492 -3.78 6.07 6.35
C ALA A 492 -3.15 7.12 7.26
N LEU A 493 -2.65 6.74 8.44
CA LEU A 493 -2.00 7.68 9.34
C LEU A 493 -0.74 8.28 8.71
N ARG A 494 0.08 7.46 8.04
CA ARG A 494 1.25 7.95 7.31
C ARG A 494 0.86 8.91 6.19
N ILE A 495 -0.19 8.60 5.41
CA ILE A 495 -0.71 9.51 4.39
C ILE A 495 -1.18 10.83 4.99
N VAL A 496 -1.94 10.81 6.09
CA VAL A 496 -2.39 12.00 6.80
C VAL A 496 -1.21 12.89 7.20
N LEU A 497 -0.15 12.30 7.78
CA LEU A 497 1.02 13.04 8.21
C LEU A 497 1.83 13.61 7.02
N LEU A 498 2.02 12.83 5.96
CA LEU A 498 2.71 13.28 4.74
C LEU A 498 1.96 14.42 4.04
N ASP A 499 0.64 14.26 3.87
CA ASP A 499 -0.20 15.29 3.25
C ASP A 499 -0.23 16.57 4.09
N SER A 500 -0.24 16.45 5.43
CA SER A 500 -0.09 17.60 6.33
C SER A 500 1.26 18.30 6.13
N GLY A 501 2.35 17.55 5.97
CA GLY A 501 3.66 18.11 5.64
C GLY A 501 3.65 18.92 4.34
N CYS A 502 2.97 18.42 3.29
CA CYS A 502 2.77 19.18 2.04
C CYS A 502 1.93 20.44 2.26
N ALA A 503 0.88 20.37 3.07
CA ALA A 503 0.02 21.50 3.40
C ALA A 503 0.79 22.57 4.18
N GLN A 504 1.59 22.17 5.17
CA GLN A 504 2.48 23.06 5.91
C GLN A 504 3.50 23.75 5.00
N ALA A 505 4.12 23.03 4.08
CA ALA A 505 5.06 23.61 3.11
C ALA A 505 4.38 24.63 2.19
N THR A 506 3.16 24.32 1.73
CA THR A 506 2.34 25.22 0.91
C THR A 506 1.94 26.47 1.69
N ALA A 507 1.47 26.31 2.93
CA ALA A 507 1.08 27.42 3.81
C ALA A 507 2.28 28.33 4.12
N ARG A 508 3.45 27.75 4.39
CA ARG A 508 4.70 28.50 4.63
C ARG A 508 5.09 29.34 3.42
N GLU A 509 5.03 28.76 2.23
CA GLU A 509 5.40 29.46 1.00
C GLU A 509 4.40 30.57 0.65
N ALA A 510 3.10 30.31 0.79
CA ALA A 510 2.08 31.32 0.61
C ALA A 510 2.22 32.46 1.63
N ALA A 511 2.44 32.15 2.92
CA ALA A 511 2.69 33.16 3.94
C ALA A 511 3.92 34.02 3.62
N ARG A 512 5.01 33.39 3.17
CA ARG A 512 6.25 34.05 2.75
C ARG A 512 6.03 35.05 1.61
N VAL A 513 5.29 34.66 0.56
CA VAL A 513 4.97 35.55 -0.58
C VAL A 513 4.02 36.68 -0.17
N LEU A 514 3.13 36.42 0.79
CA LEU A 514 2.20 37.41 1.34
C LEU A 514 2.83 38.33 2.40
N GLY A 515 4.07 38.09 2.80
CA GLY A 515 4.74 38.83 3.88
C GLY A 515 4.14 38.55 5.28
N ILE A 516 3.42 37.45 5.47
CA ILE A 516 2.83 37.08 6.76
C ILE A 516 3.85 36.32 7.60
N GLY A 517 4.06 36.74 8.86
CA GLY A 517 4.87 35.99 9.81
C GLY A 517 4.35 34.57 10.00
N PHE A 518 5.24 33.57 9.97
CA PHE A 518 4.89 32.15 10.01
C PHE A 518 5.72 31.43 11.08
N GLY A 519 5.06 30.86 12.09
CA GLY A 519 5.69 30.04 13.12
C GLY A 519 5.03 28.66 13.20
N LEU A 520 5.78 27.60 12.92
CA LEU A 520 5.32 26.25 13.23
C LEU A 520 5.55 25.98 14.71
N ARG A 521 4.50 25.54 15.42
CA ARG A 521 4.63 25.15 16.82
C ARG A 521 5.30 23.78 16.93
N PRO A 522 6.41 23.63 17.68
CA PRO A 522 7.11 22.36 17.77
C PRO A 522 6.43 21.35 18.71
N CYS A 523 5.63 21.83 19.66
CA CYS A 523 4.90 21.00 20.62
C CYS A 523 3.57 21.66 21.01
N TRP A 524 2.56 20.85 21.29
CA TRP A 524 1.26 21.30 21.78
C TRP A 524 0.64 20.22 22.65
N ASP A 525 -0.46 20.56 23.30
CA ASP A 525 -1.30 19.63 24.04
C ASP A 525 -2.46 19.19 23.13
N ASP A 526 -2.43 17.92 22.69
CA ASP A 526 -3.45 17.36 21.79
C ASP A 526 -4.83 17.38 22.42
N ASP A 527 -4.96 17.09 23.72
CA ASP A 527 -6.25 17.02 24.41
C ASP A 527 -6.89 18.40 24.51
N VAL A 528 -6.10 19.42 24.83
CA VAL A 528 -6.58 20.82 24.89
C VAL A 528 -7.09 21.28 23.53
N ILE A 529 -6.31 21.06 22.45
CA ILE A 529 -6.72 21.47 21.11
C ILE A 529 -7.93 20.65 20.65
N ALA A 530 -7.92 19.34 20.86
CA ALA A 530 -9.01 18.48 20.44
C ALA A 530 -10.33 18.85 21.13
N ALA A 531 -10.29 19.13 22.44
CA ALA A 531 -11.44 19.61 23.19
C ALA A 531 -11.95 20.96 22.68
N ALA A 532 -11.05 21.90 22.34
CA ALA A 532 -11.42 23.20 21.80
C ALA A 532 -12.05 23.12 20.39
N LEU A 533 -11.58 22.19 19.56
CA LEU A 533 -12.12 21.95 18.21
C LEU A 533 -13.35 21.04 18.19
N GLY A 534 -13.62 20.29 19.28
CA GLY A 534 -14.68 19.30 19.36
C GLY A 534 -14.40 18.06 18.52
N ILE A 535 -13.15 17.60 18.49
CA ILE A 535 -12.68 16.45 17.70
C ILE A 535 -12.17 15.32 18.60
N ASN A 536 -12.11 14.10 18.07
CA ASN A 536 -11.44 12.98 18.73
C ASN A 536 -10.04 12.83 18.12
N PRO A 537 -8.94 13.02 18.88
CA PRO A 537 -7.58 12.98 18.33
C PRO A 537 -7.17 11.61 17.77
N ASP A 538 -7.79 10.51 18.21
CA ASP A 538 -7.54 9.18 17.64
C ASP A 538 -8.11 9.01 16.22
N MET A 539 -9.15 9.78 15.89
CA MET A 539 -9.84 9.74 14.60
C MET A 539 -9.54 10.99 13.75
N GLU A 540 -9.12 12.07 14.38
CA GLU A 540 -8.80 13.32 13.73
C GLU A 540 -7.56 13.94 14.40
N PRO A 541 -6.38 13.35 14.18
CA PRO A 541 -5.16 13.80 14.85
C PRO A 541 -4.83 15.23 14.45
N VAL A 542 -4.38 16.02 15.42
CA VAL A 542 -3.76 17.33 15.17
C VAL A 542 -2.39 17.07 14.55
N THR A 543 -2.17 17.60 13.35
CA THR A 543 -0.95 17.33 12.57
C THR A 543 -0.03 18.55 12.49
N ALA A 544 -0.58 19.75 12.68
CA ALA A 544 0.19 20.98 12.81
C ALA A 544 -0.61 22.08 13.51
N VAL A 545 0.12 22.94 14.21
CA VAL A 545 -0.36 24.23 14.67
C VAL A 545 0.58 25.30 14.11
N ILE A 546 0.04 26.18 13.28
CA ILE A 546 0.76 27.21 12.56
C ILE A 546 0.30 28.56 13.09
N ASP A 547 1.16 29.28 13.76
CA ASP A 547 0.90 30.61 14.27
C ASP A 547 1.26 31.66 13.20
N LEU A 548 0.33 32.58 12.90
CA LEU A 548 0.39 33.54 11.80
C LEU A 548 0.26 34.99 12.29
N GLY A 549 1.08 35.88 11.74
CA GLY A 549 1.21 37.27 12.19
C GLY A 549 2.36 37.47 13.19
N ASP A 550 2.40 38.60 13.88
CA ASP A 550 3.68 39.18 14.32
C ASP A 550 4.45 38.40 15.40
N ALA A 551 5.61 37.91 14.98
CA ALA A 551 6.98 38.29 15.34
C ALA A 551 7.89 37.42 14.46
N ARG A 552 8.85 38.11 13.82
CA ARG A 552 9.66 37.68 12.67
C ARG A 552 10.34 36.32 12.79
#